data_AF-A0A2T7QBL5-F1
#
_entry.id   AF-A0A2T7QBL5-F1
#
_cell.length_a   1.000
_cell.length_b   1.000
_cell.length_c   1.000
_cell.angle_alpha   90.00
_cell.angle_beta   90.00
_cell.angle_gamma   90.00
#
_symmetry.space_group_name_H-M   'P 1'
#
loop_
_entity.id
_entity.type
_entity.pdbx_description
1 polymer ?
#
loop_
_entity_poly.entity_id
_entity_poly.type
_entity_poly.pdbx_seq_one_letter_code
_entity_poly.pdbx_strand_id
1 'polypeptide(L)'
;MNEQNNNTNAAFMEVTTRKVEGQDKKITAIEEKIKDIPANTELLHKVLRGVDGLRSDIKEASLVPDQLIQFSNRLELVKDLLKQPPINKVVHHHHIPKLIWISVGLFMALCLVCSGWYIAGTKLEGFVASDTKYRHLRLDTAHKGLQLYLDQLDSAYKAHPDFRKKVLETEEEYRLNFERLQKAERLKTEAKSLEKAAGRNKGRIN
;
A
#
# COMPACT_ATOMS: atom_id res chain seq x y z
N MET A 1 -22.98 129.08 -64.42
CA MET A 1 -22.36 127.74 -64.25
C MET A 1 -22.06 127.54 -62.76
N ASN A 2 -22.95 126.93 -61.98
CA ASN A 2 -22.63 126.56 -60.58
C ASN A 2 -23.48 125.41 -59.98
N GLU A 3 -24.24 124.66 -60.79
CA GLU A 3 -25.04 123.51 -60.29
C GLU A 3 -24.38 122.15 -60.50
N GLN A 4 -23.35 122.06 -61.34
CA GLN A 4 -22.73 120.77 -61.70
C GLN A 4 -21.69 120.28 -60.68
N ASN A 5 -21.21 121.15 -59.78
CA ASN A 5 -20.18 120.82 -58.78
C ASN A 5 -20.74 120.26 -57.45
N ASN A 6 -22.03 120.47 -57.16
CA ASN A 6 -22.66 119.96 -55.93
C ASN A 6 -23.13 118.49 -56.05
N ASN A 7 -23.40 118.01 -57.27
CA ASN A 7 -23.91 116.66 -57.49
C ASN A 7 -22.82 115.58 -57.48
N THR A 8 -21.60 115.92 -57.90
CA THR A 8 -20.44 115.02 -57.91
C THR A 8 -19.92 114.71 -56.50
N ASN A 9 -19.93 115.69 -55.59
CA ASN A 9 -19.55 115.49 -54.19
C ASN A 9 -20.56 114.61 -53.43
N ALA A 10 -21.87 114.77 -53.70
CA ALA A 10 -22.90 113.93 -53.11
C ALA A 10 -22.80 112.46 -53.57
N ALA A 11 -22.57 112.24 -54.86
CA ALA A 11 -22.39 110.89 -55.41
C ALA A 11 -21.12 110.19 -54.88
N PHE A 12 -20.00 110.91 -54.72
CA PHE A 12 -18.78 110.36 -54.13
C PHE A 12 -18.97 109.99 -52.66
N MET A 13 -19.63 110.84 -51.88
CA MET A 13 -19.98 110.55 -50.48
C MET A 13 -20.85 109.29 -50.38
N GLU A 14 -21.88 109.15 -51.22
CA GLU A 14 -22.76 107.98 -51.21
C GLU A 14 -22.03 106.66 -51.57
N VAL A 15 -21.14 106.69 -52.56
CA VAL A 15 -20.30 105.53 -52.92
C VAL A 15 -19.32 105.18 -51.80
N THR A 16 -18.74 106.18 -51.15
CA THR A 16 -17.79 105.97 -50.05
C THR A 16 -18.51 105.41 -48.83
N THR A 17 -19.68 105.93 -48.48
CA THR A 17 -20.54 105.39 -47.40
C THR A 17 -20.96 103.95 -47.67
N ARG A 18 -21.41 103.62 -48.89
CA ARG A 18 -21.74 102.22 -49.23
C ARG A 18 -20.54 101.29 -49.17
N LYS A 19 -19.35 101.75 -49.55
CA LYS A 19 -18.13 100.95 -49.49
C LYS A 19 -17.70 100.70 -48.05
N VAL A 20 -17.81 101.71 -47.18
CA VAL A 20 -17.55 101.61 -45.75
C VAL A 20 -18.55 100.68 -45.08
N GLU A 21 -19.85 100.83 -45.33
CA GLU A 21 -20.89 99.91 -44.83
C GLU A 21 -20.69 98.47 -45.33
N GLY A 22 -20.27 98.31 -46.59
CA GLY A 22 -19.96 97.01 -47.16
C GLY A 22 -18.72 96.36 -46.54
N GLN A 23 -17.74 97.15 -46.10
CA GLN A 23 -16.59 96.67 -45.35
C GLN A 23 -16.95 96.34 -43.90
N ASP A 24 -17.77 97.17 -43.26
CA ASP A 24 -18.22 96.96 -41.88
C ASP A 24 -18.99 95.64 -41.75
N LYS A 25 -19.91 95.37 -42.68
CA LYS A 25 -20.61 94.06 -42.76
C LYS A 25 -19.67 92.87 -42.94
N LYS A 26 -18.58 93.02 -43.71
CA LYS A 26 -17.58 91.96 -43.89
C LYS A 26 -16.76 91.74 -42.61
N ILE A 27 -16.44 92.81 -41.89
CA ILE A 27 -15.74 92.74 -40.61
C ILE A 27 -16.63 92.03 -39.59
N THR A 28 -17.90 92.40 -39.48
CA THR A 28 -18.85 91.72 -38.58
C THR A 28 -19.00 90.23 -38.91
N ALA A 29 -19.08 89.85 -40.19
CA ALA A 29 -19.16 88.45 -40.60
C ALA A 29 -17.87 87.66 -40.32
N ILE A 30 -16.71 88.31 -40.33
CA ILE A 30 -15.43 87.70 -39.94
C ILE A 30 -15.36 87.56 -38.43
N GLU A 31 -15.76 88.56 -37.66
CA GLU A 31 -15.82 88.50 -36.20
C GLU A 31 -16.76 87.41 -35.70
N GLU A 32 -17.90 87.21 -36.35
CA GLU A 32 -18.84 86.13 -36.04
C GLU A 32 -18.22 84.75 -36.30
N LYS A 33 -17.52 84.57 -37.42
CA LYS A 33 -16.79 83.32 -37.71
C LYS A 33 -15.60 83.07 -36.78
N ILE A 34 -14.96 84.13 -36.29
CA ILE A 34 -13.85 84.00 -35.32
C ILE A 34 -14.37 83.55 -33.94
N LYS A 35 -15.60 83.92 -33.56
CA LYS A 35 -16.23 83.45 -32.30
C LYS A 35 -16.44 81.93 -32.26
N ASP A 36 -16.59 81.26 -33.41
CA ASP A 36 -16.79 79.80 -33.49
C ASP A 36 -15.48 78.99 -33.48
N ILE A 37 -14.32 79.62 -33.68
CA ILE A 37 -13.00 78.96 -33.65
C ILE A 37 -12.65 78.33 -32.27
N PRO A 38 -12.86 78.99 -31.12
CA PRO A 38 -12.56 78.39 -29.82
C PRO A 38 -13.40 77.13 -29.54
N ALA A 39 -14.65 77.06 -29.99
CA ALA A 39 -15.51 75.89 -29.82
C ALA A 39 -14.99 74.65 -30.59
N ASN A 40 -14.45 74.87 -31.79
CA ASN A 40 -13.88 73.79 -32.60
C ASN A 40 -12.56 73.24 -32.03
N THR A 41 -11.79 74.08 -31.34
CA THR A 41 -10.55 73.66 -30.64
C THR A 41 -10.85 72.70 -29.48
N GLU A 42 -11.94 72.92 -28.74
CA GLU A 42 -12.34 72.03 -27.64
C GLU A 42 -12.76 70.65 -28.15
N LEU A 43 -13.52 70.60 -29.25
CA LEU A 43 -13.91 69.33 -29.89
C LEU A 43 -12.68 68.54 -30.37
N LEU A 44 -11.69 69.22 -30.95
CA LEU A 44 -10.45 68.59 -31.41
C LEU A 44 -9.67 67.99 -30.24
N HIS A 45 -9.60 68.68 -29.09
CA HIS A 45 -9.00 68.14 -27.87
C HIS A 45 -9.79 66.96 -27.27
N LYS A 46 -11.12 66.94 -27.38
CA LYS A 46 -11.94 65.79 -26.96
C LYS A 46 -11.69 64.58 -27.85
N VAL A 47 -11.60 64.77 -29.17
CA VAL A 47 -11.27 63.70 -30.12
C VAL A 47 -9.86 63.17 -29.86
N LEU A 48 -8.87 64.05 -29.65
CA LEU A 48 -7.50 63.64 -29.34
C LEU A 48 -7.45 62.78 -28.07
N ARG A 49 -8.13 63.21 -27.00
CA ARG A 49 -8.25 62.43 -25.76
C ARG A 49 -8.96 61.09 -25.97
N GLY A 50 -10.01 61.06 -26.79
CA GLY A 50 -10.71 59.82 -27.13
C GLY A 50 -9.80 58.84 -27.88
N VAL A 51 -8.98 59.33 -28.80
CA VAL A 51 -8.02 58.52 -29.57
C VAL A 51 -6.89 58.02 -28.67
N ASP A 52 -6.36 58.85 -27.77
CA ASP A 52 -5.34 58.42 -26.81
C ASP A 52 -5.89 57.40 -25.81
N GLY A 53 -7.13 57.57 -25.35
CA GLY A 53 -7.84 56.59 -24.54
C GLY A 53 -7.99 55.25 -25.25
N LEU A 54 -8.50 55.27 -26.49
CA LEU A 54 -8.67 54.05 -27.28
C LEU A 54 -7.34 53.33 -27.54
N ARG A 55 -6.25 54.08 -27.76
CA ARG A 55 -4.91 53.52 -27.92
C ARG A 55 -4.41 52.83 -26.64
N SER A 56 -4.76 53.37 -25.47
CA SER A 56 -4.46 52.75 -24.18
C SER A 56 -5.25 51.45 -24.00
N ASP A 57 -6.54 51.48 -24.28
CA ASP A 57 -7.45 50.34 -24.12
C ASP A 57 -7.06 49.18 -25.06
N ILE A 58 -6.66 49.50 -26.30
CA ILE A 58 -6.16 48.50 -27.27
C ILE A 58 -4.86 47.86 -26.78
N LYS A 59 -3.95 48.63 -26.16
CA LYS A 59 -2.71 48.07 -25.60
C LYS A 59 -3.00 47.12 -24.44
N GLU A 60 -3.92 47.49 -23.55
CA GLU A 60 -4.31 46.64 -22.43
C GLU A 60 -5.02 45.35 -22.91
N ALA A 61 -5.92 45.46 -23.89
CA ALA A 61 -6.55 44.31 -24.52
C ALA A 61 -5.56 43.41 -25.28
N SER A 62 -4.50 43.98 -25.86
CA SER A 62 -3.45 43.22 -26.56
C SER A 62 -2.54 42.40 -25.64
N LEU A 63 -2.61 42.60 -24.32
CA LEU A 63 -1.86 41.83 -23.31
C LEU A 63 -2.64 40.61 -22.77
N VAL A 64 -3.92 40.51 -23.07
CA VAL A 64 -4.80 39.37 -22.74
C VAL A 64 -4.48 38.06 -23.51
N PRO A 65 -3.96 38.05 -24.75
CA PRO A 65 -3.73 36.82 -25.52
C PRO A 65 -2.76 35.85 -24.84
N ASP A 66 -1.65 36.36 -24.29
CA ASP A 66 -0.63 35.51 -23.65
C ASP A 66 -1.15 34.86 -22.37
N GLN A 67 -1.99 35.57 -21.61
CA GLN A 67 -2.62 35.01 -20.42
C GLN A 67 -3.64 33.92 -20.78
N LEU A 68 -4.37 34.10 -21.88
CA LEU A 68 -5.32 33.10 -22.38
C LEU A 68 -4.60 31.84 -22.86
N ILE A 69 -3.47 31.99 -23.54
CA ILE A 69 -2.63 30.87 -23.99
C ILE A 69 -2.05 30.13 -22.78
N GLN A 70 -1.51 30.85 -21.79
CA GLN A 70 -1.01 30.24 -20.56
C GLN A 70 -2.11 29.51 -19.78
N PHE A 71 -3.31 30.06 -19.73
CA PHE A 71 -4.46 29.42 -19.11
C PHE A 71 -4.86 28.14 -19.85
N SER A 72 -4.94 28.18 -21.18
CA SER A 72 -5.23 27.02 -22.02
C SER A 72 -4.21 25.89 -21.79
N ASN A 73 -2.92 26.22 -21.79
CA ASN A 73 -1.86 25.24 -21.58
C ASN A 73 -1.92 24.58 -20.19
N ARG A 74 -2.26 25.36 -19.15
CA ARG A 74 -2.46 24.83 -17.79
C ARG A 74 -3.68 23.91 -17.73
N LEU A 75 -4.76 24.25 -18.44
CA LEU A 75 -5.97 23.44 -18.49
C LEU A 75 -5.72 22.08 -19.16
N GLU A 76 -4.91 22.06 -20.22
CA GLU A 76 -4.53 20.85 -20.93
C GLU A 76 -3.64 19.93 -20.06
N LEU A 77 -2.70 20.51 -19.32
CA LEU A 77 -1.86 19.78 -18.37
C LEU A 77 -2.70 19.15 -17.25
N VAL A 78 -3.67 19.89 -16.71
CA VAL A 78 -4.61 19.36 -15.69
C VAL A 78 -5.47 18.23 -16.28
N LYS A 79 -5.98 18.38 -17.50
CA LYS A 79 -6.74 17.35 -18.20
C LYS A 79 -5.92 16.06 -18.38
N ASP A 80 -4.64 16.17 -18.71
CA ASP A 80 -3.76 15.01 -18.87
C ASP A 80 -3.41 14.35 -17.54
N LEU A 81 -3.22 15.12 -16.48
CA LEU A 81 -3.04 14.61 -15.12
C LEU A 81 -4.29 13.88 -14.60
N LEU A 82 -5.49 14.39 -14.91
CA LEU A 82 -6.75 13.75 -14.50
C LEU A 82 -7.08 12.48 -15.31
N LYS A 83 -6.61 12.39 -16.56
CA LYS A 83 -6.76 11.19 -17.39
C LYS A 83 -5.87 10.04 -16.95
N GLN A 84 -4.78 10.32 -16.23
CA GLN A 84 -3.97 9.26 -15.65
C GLN A 84 -4.73 8.67 -14.46
N PRO A 85 -5.14 7.39 -14.51
CA PRO A 85 -5.74 6.75 -13.35
C PRO A 85 -4.73 6.83 -12.20
N PRO A 86 -5.14 7.20 -10.98
CA PRO A 86 -4.22 7.23 -9.85
C PRO A 86 -3.57 5.86 -9.77
N ILE A 87 -2.24 5.82 -9.87
CA ILE A 87 -1.45 4.63 -9.62
C ILE A 87 -1.54 4.39 -8.10
N ASN A 88 -2.72 3.99 -7.64
CA ASN A 88 -2.92 3.39 -6.35
C ASN A 88 -2.24 2.03 -6.42
N LYS A 89 -0.91 2.02 -6.30
CA LYS A 89 -0.20 0.87 -5.77
C LYS A 89 -0.71 0.72 -4.34
N VAL A 90 -1.81 -0.03 -4.19
CA VAL A 90 -2.23 -0.55 -2.91
C VAL A 90 -1.14 -1.54 -2.50
N VAL A 91 -0.10 -1.03 -1.83
CA VAL A 91 0.93 -1.88 -1.23
C VAL A 91 0.28 -2.48 0.02
N HIS A 92 -0.26 -3.68 -0.12
CA HIS A 92 -0.69 -4.50 1.00
C HIS A 92 0.53 -4.86 1.84
N HIS A 93 0.89 -3.99 2.78
CA HIS A 93 1.86 -4.35 3.81
C HIS A 93 1.18 -5.38 4.72
N HIS A 94 1.50 -6.66 4.52
CA HIS A 94 1.17 -7.71 5.49
C HIS A 94 2.06 -7.51 6.73
N HIS A 95 1.69 -6.54 7.57
CA HIS A 95 2.18 -6.48 8.93
C HIS A 95 1.56 -7.66 9.67
N ILE A 96 2.28 -8.80 9.70
CA ILE A 96 2.02 -9.83 10.69
C ILE A 96 2.25 -9.15 12.05
N PRO A 97 1.21 -8.92 12.85
CA PRO A 97 1.34 -8.21 14.12
C PRO A 97 2.36 -8.95 14.98
N LYS A 98 3.23 -8.22 15.67
CA LYS A 98 4.18 -8.80 16.63
C LYS A 98 3.47 -9.69 17.67
N LEU A 99 2.18 -9.44 17.91
CA LEU A 99 1.30 -10.26 18.73
C LEU A 99 1.12 -11.70 18.22
N ILE A 100 1.10 -11.94 16.90
CA ILE A 100 1.01 -13.30 16.35
C ILE A 100 2.28 -14.08 16.68
N TRP A 101 3.46 -13.47 16.59
CA TRP A 101 4.71 -14.13 16.96
C TRP A 101 4.76 -14.48 18.45
N ILE A 102 4.30 -13.55 19.31
CA ILE A 102 4.20 -13.80 20.75
C ILE A 102 3.19 -14.93 21.03
N SER A 103 2.04 -14.91 20.35
CA SER A 103 1.00 -15.94 20.49
C SER A 103 1.49 -17.32 20.04
N VAL A 104 2.19 -17.42 18.92
CA VAL A 104 2.79 -18.67 18.43
C VAL A 104 3.83 -19.17 19.42
N GLY A 105 4.70 -18.30 19.93
CA GLY A 105 5.69 -18.67 20.95
C GLY A 105 5.04 -19.19 22.23
N LEU A 106 4.00 -18.50 22.72
CA LEU A 106 3.26 -18.90 23.91
C LEU A 106 2.52 -20.23 23.70
N PHE A 107 1.91 -20.41 22.53
CA PHE A 107 1.24 -21.66 22.18
C PHE A 107 2.21 -22.83 22.14
N MET A 108 3.38 -22.66 21.52
CA MET A 108 4.42 -23.68 21.51
C MET A 108 4.92 -24.02 22.92
N ALA A 109 5.16 -23.02 23.76
CA ALA A 109 5.54 -23.23 25.15
C ALA A 109 4.47 -24.01 25.92
N LEU A 110 3.18 -23.66 25.74
CA LEU A 110 2.07 -24.38 26.35
C LEU A 110 2.00 -25.83 25.87
N CYS A 111 2.13 -26.09 24.57
CA CYS A 111 2.17 -27.45 24.03
C CYS A 111 3.31 -28.28 24.63
N LEU A 112 4.50 -27.69 24.81
CA LEU A 112 5.64 -28.36 25.45
C LEU A 112 5.36 -28.69 26.91
N VAL A 113 4.78 -27.75 27.67
CA VAL A 113 4.42 -27.96 29.07
C VAL A 113 3.35 -29.05 29.19
N CYS A 114 2.27 -28.99 28.39
CA CYS A 114 1.22 -29.99 28.39
C CYS A 114 1.76 -31.38 28.02
N SER A 115 2.58 -31.46 26.96
CA SER A 115 3.18 -32.73 26.54
C SER A 115 4.14 -33.28 27.59
N GLY A 116 4.97 -32.42 28.17
CA GLY A 116 5.88 -32.77 29.25
C GLY A 116 5.13 -33.29 30.48
N TRP A 117 4.05 -32.61 30.87
CA TRP A 117 3.20 -33.03 31.99
C TRP A 117 2.52 -34.37 31.73
N TYR A 118 1.98 -34.56 30.53
CA TYR A 118 1.35 -35.83 30.14
C TYR A 118 2.33 -37.00 30.15
N ILE A 119 3.53 -36.82 29.57
CA ILE A 119 4.58 -37.84 29.57
C ILE A 119 5.07 -38.12 31.00
N ALA A 120 5.22 -37.08 31.83
CA ALA A 120 5.62 -37.24 33.22
C ALA A 120 4.55 -37.99 34.01
N GLY A 121 3.28 -37.66 33.84
CA GLY A 121 2.15 -38.32 34.49
C GLY A 121 2.06 -39.81 34.13
N THR A 122 2.12 -40.14 32.83
CA THR A 122 2.11 -41.55 32.37
C THR A 122 3.30 -42.35 32.89
N LYS A 123 4.50 -41.75 32.94
CA LYS A 123 5.68 -42.40 33.55
C LYS A 123 5.52 -42.59 35.05
N LEU A 124 4.94 -41.62 35.75
CA LEU A 124 4.69 -41.70 37.19
C LEU A 124 3.67 -42.80 37.52
N GLU A 125 2.57 -42.88 36.78
CA GLU A 125 1.59 -43.97 36.92
C GLU A 125 2.24 -45.34 36.69
N GLY A 126 3.07 -45.46 35.65
CA GLY A 126 3.84 -46.69 35.39
C GLY A 126 4.79 -47.07 36.53
N PHE A 127 5.43 -46.08 37.15
CA PHE A 127 6.28 -46.27 38.32
C PHE A 127 5.47 -46.73 39.54
N VAL A 128 4.35 -46.06 39.84
CA VAL A 128 3.45 -46.42 40.96
C VAL A 128 2.90 -47.83 40.78
N ALA A 129 2.50 -48.20 39.56
CA ALA A 129 2.02 -49.55 39.26
C ALA A 129 3.12 -50.60 39.47
N SER A 130 4.36 -50.31 39.07
CA SER A 130 5.49 -51.23 39.24
C SER A 130 5.89 -51.38 40.72
N ASP A 131 5.95 -50.29 41.47
CA ASP A 131 6.20 -50.29 42.91
C ASP A 131 5.10 -51.07 43.66
N THR A 132 3.83 -50.87 43.30
CA THR A 132 2.71 -51.60 43.90
C THR A 132 2.81 -53.11 43.64
N LYS A 133 3.14 -53.52 42.41
CA LYS A 133 3.37 -54.93 42.06
C LYS A 133 4.54 -55.53 42.82
N TYR A 134 5.65 -54.79 42.94
CA TYR A 134 6.81 -55.22 43.72
C TYR A 134 6.45 -55.43 45.20
N ARG A 135 5.75 -54.47 45.82
CA ARG A 135 5.28 -54.58 47.20
C ARG A 135 4.33 -55.77 47.39
N HIS A 136 3.42 -55.98 46.46
CA HIS A 136 2.53 -57.15 46.48
C HIS A 136 3.32 -58.46 46.50
N LEU A 137 4.30 -58.62 45.59
CA LEU A 137 5.16 -59.81 45.54
C LEU A 137 5.97 -60.01 46.83
N ARG A 138 6.39 -58.92 47.47
CA ARG A 138 7.13 -58.97 48.74
C ARG A 138 6.24 -59.33 49.93
N LEU A 139 4.98 -58.90 49.92
CA LEU A 139 4.00 -59.20 50.96
C LEU A 139 3.36 -60.60 50.80
N ASP A 140 3.44 -61.19 49.61
CA ASP A 140 2.97 -62.56 49.39
C ASP A 140 3.85 -63.55 50.17
N THR A 141 3.32 -64.04 51.30
CA THR A 141 3.98 -64.99 52.20
C THR A 141 3.88 -66.43 51.73
N ALA A 142 3.12 -66.71 50.66
CA ALA A 142 2.99 -68.07 50.13
C ALA A 142 4.31 -68.58 49.52
N HIS A 143 5.17 -67.69 49.02
CA HIS A 143 6.38 -68.05 48.27
C HIS A 143 7.67 -67.51 48.91
N LYS A 144 8.12 -68.14 50.00
CA LYS A 144 9.36 -67.75 50.72
C LYS A 144 10.62 -67.72 49.84
N GLY A 145 10.72 -68.64 48.88
CA GLY A 145 11.86 -68.67 47.94
C GLY A 145 11.94 -67.42 47.05
N LEU A 146 10.77 -66.90 46.65
CA LEU A 146 10.69 -65.66 45.87
C LEU A 146 11.15 -64.46 46.71
N GLN A 147 10.74 -64.39 47.98
CA GLN A 147 11.17 -63.33 48.89
C GLN A 147 12.69 -63.29 49.08
N LEU A 148 13.31 -64.45 49.33
CA LEU A 148 14.78 -64.56 49.43
C LEU A 148 15.48 -64.10 48.15
N TYR A 149 14.93 -64.45 46.99
CA TYR A 149 15.47 -64.01 45.71
C TYR A 149 15.36 -62.48 45.53
N LEU A 150 14.22 -61.88 45.89
CA LEU A 150 14.04 -60.42 45.83
C LEU A 150 15.01 -59.70 46.77
N ASP A 151 15.23 -60.20 47.99
CA ASP A 151 16.19 -59.63 48.94
C ASP A 151 17.64 -59.72 48.42
N GLN A 152 18.00 -60.83 47.77
CA GLN A 152 19.28 -60.98 47.09
C GLN A 152 19.44 -59.99 45.92
N LEU A 153 18.38 -59.79 45.15
CA LEU A 153 18.37 -58.87 44.02
C LEU A 153 18.54 -57.41 44.50
N ASP A 154 17.83 -57.01 45.55
CA ASP A 154 17.97 -55.70 46.19
C ASP A 154 19.38 -55.49 46.73
N SER A 155 19.99 -56.54 47.30
CA SER A 155 21.38 -56.51 47.76
C SER A 155 22.36 -56.36 46.59
N ALA A 156 22.16 -57.09 45.50
CA ALA A 156 22.97 -56.99 44.29
C ALA A 156 22.86 -55.61 43.63
N TYR A 157 21.67 -55.01 43.60
CA TYR A 157 21.45 -53.65 43.09
C TYR A 157 22.25 -52.62 43.89
N LYS A 158 22.27 -52.75 45.22
CA LYS A 158 23.05 -51.85 46.10
C LYS A 158 24.56 -52.08 45.98
N ALA A 159 24.98 -53.32 45.80
CA ALA A 159 26.40 -53.69 45.70
C ALA A 159 27.04 -53.31 44.36
N HIS A 160 26.25 -53.21 43.29
CA HIS A 160 26.76 -52.99 41.93
C HIS A 160 26.19 -51.70 41.32
N PRO A 161 26.99 -50.62 41.17
CA PRO A 161 26.51 -49.36 40.60
C PRO A 161 26.08 -49.49 39.12
N ASP A 162 26.65 -50.45 38.39
CA ASP A 162 26.35 -50.69 36.98
C ASP A 162 25.20 -51.70 36.74
N PHE A 163 24.54 -52.17 37.81
CA PHE A 163 23.51 -53.20 37.73
C PHE A 163 22.44 -52.87 36.68
N ARG A 164 21.92 -51.64 36.70
CA ARG A 164 20.90 -51.17 35.76
C ARG A 164 21.37 -51.27 34.31
N LYS A 165 22.61 -50.87 34.02
CA LYS A 165 23.14 -50.87 32.66
C LYS A 165 23.22 -52.30 32.13
N LYS A 166 23.74 -53.22 32.95
CA LYS A 166 23.84 -54.65 32.60
C LYS A 166 22.47 -55.29 32.36
N VAL A 167 21.46 -54.97 33.18
CA VAL A 167 20.08 -55.43 32.97
C VAL A 167 19.55 -54.93 31.63
N LEU A 168 19.70 -53.65 31.31
CA LEU A 168 19.24 -53.08 30.04
C LEU A 168 19.93 -53.71 28.82
N GLU A 169 21.24 -53.95 28.90
CA GLU A 169 21.99 -54.65 27.85
C GLU A 169 21.47 -56.08 27.63
N THR A 170 21.19 -56.79 28.73
CA THR A 170 20.65 -58.16 28.68
C THR A 170 19.22 -58.19 28.12
N GLU A 171 18.37 -57.23 28.53
CA GLU A 171 17.01 -57.08 27.99
C GLU A 171 17.02 -56.82 26.49
N GLU A 172 17.92 -55.96 26.03
CA GLU A 172 18.09 -55.65 24.60
C GLU A 172 18.58 -56.88 23.81
N GLU A 173 19.52 -57.64 24.37
CA GLU A 173 19.97 -58.90 23.77
C GLU A 173 18.82 -59.90 23.63
N TYR A 174 18.01 -60.07 24.68
CA TYR A 174 16.84 -60.95 24.62
C TYR A 174 15.81 -60.47 23.60
N ARG A 175 15.57 -59.16 23.51
CA ARG A 175 14.67 -58.57 22.50
C ARG A 175 15.15 -58.90 21.09
N LEU A 176 16.43 -58.68 20.80
CA LEU A 176 17.03 -58.96 19.50
C LEU A 176 16.98 -60.46 19.17
N ASN A 177 17.25 -61.33 20.13
CA ASN A 177 17.17 -62.77 19.95
C ASN A 177 15.73 -63.23 19.67
N PHE A 178 14.75 -62.65 20.38
CA PHE A 178 13.34 -62.93 20.15
C PHE A 178 12.87 -62.47 18.75
N GLU A 179 13.30 -61.29 18.30
CA GLU A 179 13.03 -60.80 16.94
C GLU A 179 13.63 -61.73 15.87
N ARG A 180 14.86 -62.22 16.08
CA ARG A 180 15.51 -63.20 15.19
C ARG A 180 14.73 -64.51 15.14
N LEU A 181 14.27 -65.01 16.28
CA LEU A 181 13.46 -66.22 16.36
C LEU A 181 12.12 -66.07 15.63
N GLN A 182 11.41 -64.95 15.86
CA GLN A 182 10.17 -64.67 15.11
C GLN A 182 10.42 -64.59 13.61
N LYS A 183 11.52 -63.95 13.18
CA LYS A 183 11.87 -63.87 11.76
C LYS A 183 12.16 -65.25 11.17
N ALA A 184 12.92 -66.08 11.88
CA ALA A 184 13.22 -67.45 11.47
C ALA A 184 11.95 -68.29 11.37
N GLU A 185 11.01 -68.14 12.31
CA GLU A 185 9.72 -68.82 12.27
C GLU A 185 8.88 -68.40 11.06
N ARG A 186 8.77 -67.09 10.79
CA ARG A 186 8.08 -66.57 9.60
C ARG A 186 8.68 -67.15 8.31
N LEU A 187 10.00 -67.09 8.15
CA LEU A 187 10.68 -67.66 6.99
C LEU A 187 10.47 -69.17 6.86
N LYS A 188 10.45 -69.92 7.97
CA LYS A 188 10.15 -71.36 7.97
C LYS A 188 8.71 -71.64 7.52
N THR A 189 7.75 -70.82 7.94
CA THR A 189 6.36 -70.96 7.50
C THR A 189 6.18 -70.63 6.02
N GLU A 190 6.90 -69.61 5.52
CA GLU A 190 6.90 -69.23 4.11
C GLU A 190 7.58 -70.29 3.23
N ALA A 191 8.73 -70.81 3.64
CA ALA A 191 9.39 -71.91 2.92
C ALA A 191 8.47 -73.14 2.81
N LYS A 192 7.79 -73.52 3.90
CA LYS A 192 6.80 -74.62 3.88
C LYS A 192 5.61 -74.33 2.96
N SER A 193 5.15 -73.08 2.86
CA SER A 193 4.03 -72.74 1.98
C SER A 193 4.46 -72.79 0.50
N LEU A 194 5.67 -72.32 0.20
CA LEU A 194 6.29 -72.41 -1.13
C LEU A 194 6.53 -73.86 -1.56
N GLU A 195 7.04 -74.72 -0.67
CA GLU A 195 7.20 -76.16 -0.94
C GLU A 195 5.86 -76.82 -1.29
N LYS A 196 4.80 -76.52 -0.51
CA LYS A 196 3.45 -77.02 -0.79
C LYS A 196 2.92 -76.50 -2.13
N ALA A 197 3.16 -75.23 -2.47
CA ALA A 197 2.74 -74.66 -3.74
C ALA A 197 3.48 -75.28 -4.93
N ALA A 198 4.80 -75.46 -4.81
CA ALA A 198 5.64 -76.10 -5.83
C ALA A 198 5.24 -77.58 -6.04
N GLY A 199 4.99 -78.33 -4.96
CA GLY A 199 4.52 -79.71 -5.03
C GLY A 199 3.16 -79.86 -5.72
N ARG A 200 2.22 -78.93 -5.46
CA ARG A 200 0.92 -78.90 -6.15
C ARG A 200 1.04 -78.57 -7.64
N ASN A 201 1.96 -77.67 -8.01
CA ASN A 201 2.16 -77.31 -9.40
C ASN A 201 2.79 -78.44 -10.21
N LYS A 202 3.70 -79.23 -9.60
CA LYS A 202 4.33 -80.40 -10.23
C LYS A 202 3.34 -81.55 -10.49
N GLY A 203 2.31 -81.68 -9.65
CA GLY A 203 1.24 -82.68 -9.84
C GLY A 203 0.14 -82.29 -10.84
N ARG A 204 0.18 -81.06 -11.39
CA ARG A 204 -0.79 -80.56 -12.39
C ARG A 204 -0.28 -80.64 -13.83
N ILE A 205 0.99 -81.03 -14.02
CA ILE A 205 1.68 -81.12 -15.33
C ILE A 205 1.88 -82.61 -15.75
N ASN A 206 1.44 -83.56 -14.94
CA ASN A 206 1.28 -84.98 -15.29
C ASN A 206 -0.20 -85.33 -15.40
#